data_AF-R7EUB6-F1
#
_entry.id   AF-R7EUB6-F1
#
_cell.length_a   1.000
_cell.length_b   1.000
_cell.length_c   1.000
_cell.angle_alpha   90.00
_cell.angle_beta   90.00
_cell.angle_gamma   90.00
#
_symmetry.space_group_name_H-M   'P 1'
#
loop_
_entity.id
_entity.type
_entity.pdbx_description
1 polymer ?
#
loop_
_entity_poly.entity_id
_entity_poly.type
_entity_poly.pdbx_seq_one_letter_code
_entity_poly.pdbx_strand_id
1 'polypeptide(L)'
;MKLSEKAAYLKGLAEGLNIDKTTAEGKLLTAMIDLLGDVTDAVGEIDEDLEYLNDYVEELDEDLGSVESDVYGECEDGCDCGCDHDHDDGDWDEDCDFNCDDCCHPCFDEDEEEDGESDAEDEKE
;
A
#
# COMPACT_ATOMS: atom_id res chain seq x y z
N MET A 1 19.76 -6.57 12.87
CA MET A 1 19.12 -7.61 13.69
C MET A 1 17.63 -7.57 13.43
N LYS A 2 17.04 -8.71 13.00
CA LYS A 2 15.59 -8.90 12.87
C LYS A 2 14.92 -8.82 14.25
N LEU A 3 13.62 -8.57 14.27
CA LEU A 3 12.82 -8.47 15.50
C LEU A 3 12.92 -9.77 16.33
N SER A 4 12.89 -10.93 15.66
CA SER A 4 13.09 -12.27 16.24
C SER A 4 14.42 -12.45 16.95
N GLU A 5 15.50 -11.92 16.37
CA GLU A 5 16.83 -11.98 16.99
C GLU A 5 16.91 -11.12 18.26
N LYS A 6 16.24 -9.95 18.26
CA LYS A 6 16.18 -9.08 19.44
C LYS A 6 15.32 -9.70 20.55
N ALA A 7 14.17 -10.28 20.20
CA ALA A 7 13.30 -10.98 21.15
C ALA A 7 14.01 -12.21 21.77
N ALA A 8 14.69 -13.01 20.95
CA ALA A 8 15.49 -14.15 21.41
C ALA A 8 16.64 -13.72 22.32
N TYR A 9 17.32 -12.62 22.00
CA TYR A 9 18.36 -12.05 22.86
C TYR A 9 17.82 -11.62 24.23
N LEU A 10 16.68 -10.93 24.27
CA LEU A 10 16.04 -10.51 25.53
C LEU A 10 15.60 -11.72 26.36
N LYS A 11 15.05 -12.75 25.73
CA LYS A 11 14.68 -14.00 26.39
C LYS A 11 15.91 -14.68 27.01
N GLY A 12 17.00 -14.82 26.26
CA GLY A 12 18.25 -15.38 26.77
C GLY A 12 18.87 -14.56 27.90
N LEU A 13 18.79 -13.22 27.81
CA LEU A 13 19.24 -12.32 28.87
C LEU A 13 18.43 -12.53 30.16
N ALA A 14 17.10 -12.64 30.04
CA ALA A 14 16.22 -12.85 31.17
C ALA A 14 16.42 -14.23 31.85
N GLU A 15 16.70 -15.26 31.06
CA GLU A 15 17.09 -16.59 31.57
C GLU A 15 18.44 -16.51 32.32
N GLY A 16 19.41 -15.76 31.79
CA GLY A 16 20.72 -15.56 32.42
C GLY A 16 20.68 -14.71 33.71
N LEU A 17 19.71 -13.80 33.82
CA LEU A 17 19.46 -12.98 35.02
C LEU A 17 18.84 -13.79 36.17
N ASN A 18 18.37 -15.01 35.89
CA ASN A 18 17.79 -15.92 36.87
C ASN A 18 16.66 -15.27 37.69
N ILE A 19 15.77 -14.56 36.99
CA ILE A 19 14.65 -13.80 37.57
C ILE A 19 13.78 -14.73 38.41
N ASP A 20 13.49 -14.33 39.65
CA ASP A 20 12.56 -15.04 40.52
C ASP A 20 11.12 -14.85 40.01
N LYS A 21 10.58 -15.89 39.35
CA LYS A 21 9.24 -15.89 38.77
C LYS A 21 8.10 -15.90 39.81
N THR A 22 8.41 -15.89 41.10
CA THR A 22 7.40 -15.88 42.18
C THR A 22 7.04 -14.47 42.65
N THR A 23 7.94 -13.50 42.47
CA THR A 23 7.72 -12.09 42.81
C THR A 23 6.74 -11.42 41.85
N ALA A 24 6.17 -10.28 42.24
CA ALA A 24 5.25 -9.54 41.37
C ALA A 24 5.98 -9.04 40.11
N GLU A 25 7.19 -8.54 40.28
CA GLU A 25 8.07 -8.05 39.22
C GLU A 25 8.51 -9.18 38.28
N GLY A 26 8.87 -10.35 38.82
CA GLY A 26 9.31 -11.48 38.00
C GLY A 26 8.19 -12.08 37.15
N LYS A 27 6.96 -12.10 37.68
CA LYS A 27 5.75 -12.47 36.91
C LYS A 27 5.49 -11.48 35.77
N LEU A 28 5.55 -10.18 36.07
CA LEU A 28 5.35 -9.13 35.06
C LEU A 28 6.40 -9.24 33.95
N LEU A 29 7.68 -9.34 34.29
CA LEU A 29 8.77 -9.43 33.32
C LEU A 29 8.66 -10.69 32.45
N THR A 30 8.28 -11.82 33.05
CA THR A 30 8.05 -13.07 32.28
C THR A 30 6.91 -12.87 31.27
N ALA A 31 5.78 -12.32 31.71
CA ALA A 31 4.64 -12.05 30.83
C ALA A 31 4.98 -11.05 29.70
N MET A 32 5.82 -10.05 29.98
CA MET A 32 6.28 -9.11 28.95
C MET A 32 7.18 -9.78 27.91
N ILE A 33 8.05 -10.71 28.32
CA ILE A 33 8.93 -11.45 27.40
C ILE A 33 8.11 -12.40 26.52
N ASP A 34 7.12 -13.07 27.12
CA ASP A 34 6.22 -13.95 26.37
C ASP A 34 5.41 -13.15 25.34
N LEU A 35 4.82 -12.01 25.74
CA LEU A 35 4.13 -11.09 24.82
C LEU A 35 5.05 -10.59 23.69
N LEU A 36 6.31 -10.28 23.98
CA LEU A 36 7.27 -9.88 22.94
C LEU A 36 7.54 -11.02 21.96
N GLY A 37 7.51 -12.28 22.41
CA GLY A 37 7.54 -13.45 21.54
C GLY A 37 6.35 -13.48 20.60
N ASP A 38 5.14 -13.42 21.16
CA ASP A 38 3.88 -13.44 20.39
C ASP A 38 3.82 -12.30 19.36
N VAL A 39 4.21 -11.08 19.75
CA VAL A 39 4.28 -9.93 18.84
C VAL A 39 5.27 -10.18 17.71
N THR A 40 6.40 -10.82 18.00
CA THR A 40 7.41 -11.08 16.99
C THR A 40 6.97 -12.14 15.99
N ASP A 41 6.27 -13.18 16.47
CA ASP A 41 5.69 -14.20 15.62
C ASP A 41 4.59 -13.62 14.72
N ALA A 42 3.67 -12.83 15.30
CA ALA A 42 2.60 -12.16 14.54
C ALA A 42 3.15 -11.19 13.48
N VAL A 43 4.22 -10.45 13.79
CA VAL A 43 4.88 -9.58 12.79
C VAL A 43 5.55 -10.40 11.69
N GLY A 44 6.09 -11.59 12.02
CA GLY A 44 6.64 -12.50 11.03
C GLY A 44 5.57 -13.02 10.05
N GLU A 45 4.40 -13.41 10.57
CA GLU A 45 3.26 -13.82 9.74
C GLU A 45 2.79 -12.69 8.81
N ILE A 46 2.74 -11.45 9.30
CA ILE A 46 2.38 -10.28 8.48
C ILE A 46 3.41 -10.02 7.37
N ASP A 47 4.70 -10.20 7.66
CA ASP A 47 5.78 -10.02 6.66
C ASP A 47 5.64 -11.04 5.52
N GLU A 48 5.30 -12.30 5.85
CA GLU A 48 5.03 -13.35 4.87
C GLU A 48 3.77 -13.07 4.04
N ASP A 49 2.68 -12.65 4.68
CA ASP A 49 1.43 -12.28 4.00
C ASP A 49 1.63 -11.07 3.06
N LEU A 50 2.45 -10.09 3.46
CA LEU A 50 2.78 -8.94 2.63
C LEU A 50 3.62 -9.32 1.42
N GLU A 51 4.59 -10.22 1.58
CA GLU A 51 5.38 -10.74 0.45
C GLU A 51 4.47 -11.45 -0.56
N TYR A 52 3.56 -12.30 -0.07
CA TYR A 52 2.56 -12.96 -0.92
C TYR A 52 1.63 -11.97 -1.64
N LEU A 53 1.16 -10.94 -0.94
CA LEU A 53 0.31 -9.92 -1.55
C LEU A 53 1.06 -9.09 -2.59
N ASN A 54 2.34 -8.81 -2.38
CA ASN A 54 3.15 -8.10 -3.36
C ASN A 54 3.27 -8.92 -4.65
N ASP A 55 3.61 -10.21 -4.55
CA ASP A 55 3.67 -11.11 -5.70
C ASP A 55 2.32 -11.17 -6.44
N TYR A 56 1.21 -11.20 -5.71
CA TYR A 56 -0.13 -11.19 -6.29
C TYR A 56 -0.48 -9.87 -7.00
N VAL A 57 -0.04 -8.73 -6.46
CA VAL A 57 -0.22 -7.42 -7.11
C VAL A 57 0.61 -7.33 -8.38
N GLU A 58 1.83 -7.86 -8.37
CA GLU A 58 2.69 -7.94 -9.57
C GLU A 58 2.04 -8.81 -10.66
N GLU A 59 1.42 -9.94 -10.30
CA GLU A 59 0.66 -10.78 -11.25
C GLU A 59 -0.55 -10.04 -11.82
N LEU A 60 -1.29 -9.30 -10.99
CA LEU A 60 -2.42 -8.50 -11.44
C LEU A 60 -2.01 -7.35 -12.38
N ASP A 61 -0.86 -6.72 -12.13
CA ASP A 61 -0.31 -5.66 -12.98
C ASP A 61 0.07 -6.21 -14.37
N GLU A 62 0.73 -7.39 -14.41
CA GLU A 62 1.06 -8.06 -15.67
C GLU A 62 -0.20 -8.46 -16.46
N ASP A 63 -1.19 -9.06 -15.78
CA ASP A 63 -2.47 -9.43 -16.40
C ASP A 63 -3.22 -8.21 -16.94
N LEU A 64 -3.25 -7.10 -16.17
CA LEU A 64 -3.89 -5.86 -16.60
C LEU A 64 -3.18 -5.26 -17.80
N GLY A 65 -1.84 -5.23 -17.80
CA GLY A 65 -1.06 -4.76 -18.95
C GLY A 65 -1.32 -5.58 -20.22
N SER A 66 -1.53 -6.90 -20.10
CA SER A 66 -1.94 -7.74 -21.24
C SER A 66 -3.33 -7.36 -21.76
N VAL A 67 -4.29 -7.09 -20.87
CA VAL A 67 -5.64 -6.68 -21.26
C VAL A 67 -5.62 -5.29 -21.90
N GLU A 68 -4.85 -4.36 -21.34
CA GLU A 68 -4.68 -3.01 -21.90
C GLU A 68 -4.08 -3.09 -23.32
N SER A 69 -3.08 -3.94 -23.53
CA SER A 69 -2.51 -4.17 -24.86
C SER A 69 -3.51 -4.80 -25.84
N ASP A 70 -4.35 -5.73 -25.40
CA ASP A 70 -5.39 -6.35 -26.24
C ASP A 70 -6.52 -5.38 -26.62
N VAL A 71 -6.86 -4.43 -25.72
CA VAL A 71 -7.98 -3.49 -25.89
C VAL A 71 -7.55 -2.21 -26.60
N TYR A 72 -6.44 -1.62 -26.18
CA TYR A 72 -5.94 -0.32 -26.66
C TYR A 72 -4.78 -0.46 -27.66
N GLY A 73 -4.20 -1.65 -27.83
CA GLY A 73 -3.04 -1.89 -28.68
C GLY A 73 -1.71 -1.68 -27.96
N GLU A 74 -0.60 -2.12 -28.58
CA GLU A 74 0.75 -1.77 -28.11
C GLU A 74 1.00 -0.29 -28.44
N CYS A 75 0.96 0.59 -27.44
CA CYS A 75 1.40 1.98 -27.62
C CYS A 75 2.93 1.99 -27.82
N GLU A 76 3.39 1.81 -29.07
CA GLU A 76 4.73 2.22 -29.45
C GLU A 76 4.87 3.72 -29.13
N ASP A 77 5.99 4.12 -28.52
CA ASP A 77 6.44 5.47 -28.13
C ASP A 77 6.30 6.52 -29.26
N GLY A 78 5.06 6.84 -29.60
CA GLY A 78 4.70 7.42 -30.88
C GLY A 78 3.21 7.31 -31.10
N CYS A 79 2.45 7.91 -30.17
CA CYS A 79 1.03 8.15 -30.38
C CYS A 79 0.88 8.96 -31.69
N ASP A 80 0.34 8.35 -32.75
CA ASP A 80 0.04 9.01 -34.04
C ASP A 80 -1.15 9.98 -33.92
N CYS A 81 -1.61 10.27 -32.69
CA CYS A 81 -2.60 11.29 -32.40
C CYS A 81 -2.07 12.72 -32.61
N GLY A 82 -0.79 12.90 -32.94
CA GLY A 82 -0.20 14.23 -33.17
C GLY A 82 -0.09 15.08 -31.90
N CYS A 83 -0.33 14.50 -30.73
CA CYS A 83 -0.05 15.12 -29.44
C CYS A 83 1.47 15.07 -29.20
N ASP A 84 2.15 16.08 -29.73
CA ASP A 84 3.55 16.38 -29.47
C ASP A 84 3.69 16.79 -28.00
N HIS A 85 3.76 15.82 -27.09
CA HIS A 85 4.03 16.07 -25.68
C HIS A 85 5.53 16.33 -25.48
N ASP A 86 6.06 17.34 -26.19
CA ASP A 86 7.39 17.88 -25.95
C ASP A 86 7.31 18.65 -24.62
N HIS A 87 7.87 18.00 -23.61
CA HIS A 87 7.75 18.33 -22.19
C HIS A 87 8.58 19.58 -21.86
N ASP A 88 8.10 20.79 -22.16
CA ASP A 88 8.60 22.03 -21.56
C ASP A 88 7.50 23.10 -21.57
N ASP A 89 7.29 23.74 -20.43
CA ASP A 89 6.33 24.83 -20.17
C ASP A 89 4.84 24.48 -19.98
N GLY A 90 4.49 24.04 -18.76
CA GLY A 90 3.57 24.77 -17.87
C GLY A 90 2.12 25.11 -18.25
N ASP A 91 1.63 24.81 -19.44
CA ASP A 91 0.22 24.90 -19.81
C ASP A 91 -0.33 23.49 -20.01
N TRP A 92 -1.22 23.09 -19.10
CA TRP A 92 -2.12 21.97 -19.34
C TRP A 92 -3.06 22.43 -20.44
N ASP A 93 -2.78 22.05 -21.69
CA ASP A 93 -3.59 22.46 -22.83
C ASP A 93 -5.02 21.94 -22.64
N GLU A 94 -5.97 22.87 -22.60
CA GLU A 94 -7.42 22.71 -22.47
C GLU A 94 -8.07 22.02 -23.70
N ASP A 95 -7.23 21.44 -24.59
CA ASP A 95 -7.60 20.85 -25.89
C ASP A 95 -7.29 19.32 -25.93
N CYS A 96 -7.32 18.62 -24.79
CA CYS A 96 -7.44 17.14 -24.77
C CYS A 96 -8.86 16.80 -25.28
N ASP A 97 -9.03 16.48 -26.56
CA ASP A 97 -10.32 16.03 -27.10
C ASP A 97 -10.69 14.68 -26.45
N PHE A 98 -11.59 14.74 -25.46
CA PHE A 98 -12.04 13.61 -24.61
C PHE A 98 -12.49 12.37 -25.39
N ASN A 99 -12.74 12.50 -26.69
CA ASN A 99 -13.16 11.42 -27.59
C ASN A 99 -12.03 10.85 -28.47
N CYS A 100 -10.76 11.09 -28.14
CA CYS A 100 -9.64 10.46 -28.82
C CYS A 100 -9.51 8.99 -28.39
N ASP A 101 -10.23 8.08 -29.07
CA ASP A 101 -10.12 6.62 -28.89
C ASP A 101 -8.70 6.07 -29.12
N ASP A 102 -7.82 6.84 -29.79
CA ASP A 102 -6.42 6.51 -30.09
C ASP A 102 -5.41 7.14 -29.11
N CYS A 103 -5.86 7.90 -28.11
CA CYS A 103 -4.98 8.56 -27.15
C CYS A 103 -4.69 7.61 -25.97
N CYS A 104 -3.43 7.20 -25.83
CA CYS A 104 -2.97 6.24 -24.83
C CYS A 104 -2.91 6.80 -23.39
N HIS A 105 -3.37 8.04 -23.18
CA HIS A 105 -3.50 8.63 -21.86
C HIS A 105 -4.99 8.92 -21.60
N PRO A 106 -5.63 8.29 -20.61
CA PRO A 106 -6.96 8.71 -20.19
C PRO A 106 -6.83 10.14 -19.63
N CYS A 107 -7.44 11.13 -20.30
CA CYS A 107 -7.59 12.48 -19.74
C CYS A 107 -8.52 12.36 -18.52
N PHE A 108 -7.96 12.10 -17.33
CA PHE A 108 -8.73 12.09 -16.09
C PHE A 108 -8.84 13.54 -15.58
N ASP A 109 -10.06 14.08 -15.59
CA ASP A 109 -10.35 15.31 -14.85
C ASP A 109 -10.27 15.00 -13.34
N GLU A 110 -9.29 15.57 -12.64
CA GLU A 110 -9.21 15.52 -11.17
C GLU A 110 -10.35 16.33 -10.48
N ASP A 111 -11.26 16.92 -11.26
CA ASP A 111 -12.31 17.84 -10.79
C ASP A 111 -13.67 17.17 -10.48
N GLU A 112 -13.84 15.84 -10.65
CA GLU A 112 -15.09 15.14 -10.26
C GLU A 112 -15.13 14.67 -8.78
N GLU A 113 -14.44 15.35 -7.87
CA GLU A 113 -14.53 15.14 -6.42
C GLU A 113 -15.11 16.37 -5.68
N GLU A 114 -16.27 16.88 -6.08
CA GLU A 114 -17.10 17.72 -5.19
C GLU A 114 -18.57 17.73 -5.62
N ASP A 115 -19.42 17.00 -4.90
CA ASP A 115 -20.76 17.45 -4.44
C ASP A 115 -21.56 16.29 -3.83
N GLY A 116 -21.06 15.77 -2.71
CA GLY A 116 -21.88 15.05 -1.72
C GLY A 116 -22.51 16.05 -0.75
N GLU A 117 -23.50 16.82 -1.21
CA GLU A 117 -24.25 17.76 -0.37
C GLU A 117 -24.91 17.01 0.79
N SER A 118 -24.44 17.29 2.01
CA SER A 118 -25.05 16.79 3.24
C SER A 118 -26.29 17.62 3.57
N ASP A 119 -27.46 17.18 3.10
CA ASP A 119 -28.74 17.68 3.57
C ASP A 119 -28.98 17.22 5.02
N ALA A 120 -28.44 17.98 5.96
CA ALA A 120 -28.90 17.99 7.34
C ALA A 120 -30.16 18.86 7.41
N GLU A 121 -31.32 18.27 7.17
CA GLU A 121 -32.60 18.90 7.47
C GLU A 121 -32.79 19.02 8.99
N ASP A 122 -32.62 20.26 9.46
CA ASP A 122 -33.03 20.80 10.75
C ASP A 122 -34.57 20.82 10.82
N GLU A 123 -35.20 19.76 11.32
CA GLU A 123 -36.59 19.82 11.79
C GLU A 123 -36.64 19.98 13.32
N LYS A 124 -36.73 21.25 13.73
CA LYS A 124 -37.44 21.67 14.93
C LYS A 124 -38.94 21.42 14.77
N GLU A 125 -39.49 20.51 15.58
CA GLU A 125 -40.61 20.75 16.52
C GLU A 125 -40.85 19.57 17.46
#